data_AF-R9HAI7-F1
#
_entry.id   AF-R9HAI7-F1
#
_cell.length_a   1.000
_cell.length_b   1.000
_cell.length_c   1.000
_cell.angle_alpha   90.00
_cell.angle_beta   90.00
_cell.angle_gamma   90.00
#
_symmetry.space_group_name_H-M   'P 1'
#
loop_
_entity.id
_entity.type
_entity.pdbx_description
1 polymer ?
#
loop_
_entity_poly.entity_id
_entity_poly.type
_entity_poly.pdbx_seq_one_letter_code
_entity_poly.pdbx_strand_id
1 'polypeptide(L)'
;MKPLIRFHSIVLSVTTLVVFSLWELFESYSLNYPILKIAFAAIISIGFYRILMLIIKSIVLNIRFLKKCIFGTQYIEGVWVGFFMGKSDNVRFYIETFEQDFESITIRGKGFRENEGYFGSWISESVNFDNKKGTLNYTYKADALSNTFINPGLAEFVIERRKNNAPPYRLFGFSADLYDPQKMKSFEEKINDQPDIGNIEEALKKAKQLYYENRCFLSLDDDIPEEMEK
;
A
#
# COMPACT_ATOMS: atom_id res chain seq x y z
N MET A 1 2.26 -4.07 16.33
CA MET A 1 1.78 -2.72 16.69
C MET A 1 1.37 -1.98 15.43
N LYS A 2 0.25 -1.25 15.41
CA LYS A 2 -0.18 -0.48 14.23
C LYS A 2 0.85 0.64 13.94
N PRO A 3 1.12 1.00 12.66
CA PRO A 3 2.05 2.05 12.26
C PRO A 3 1.73 3.38 12.93
N LEU A 4 0.46 3.75 13.02
CA LEU A 4 0.01 4.97 13.69
C LEU A 4 0.42 5.02 15.18
N ILE A 5 0.34 3.90 15.90
CA ILE A 5 0.77 3.82 17.30
C ILE A 5 2.29 3.96 17.40
N ARG A 6 3.05 3.27 16.54
CA ARG A 6 4.52 3.43 16.46
C ARG A 6 4.91 4.87 16.21
N PHE A 7 4.23 5.52 15.26
CA PHE A 7 4.44 6.91 14.93
C PHE A 7 4.18 7.81 16.15
N HIS A 8 3.04 7.70 16.82
CA HIS A 8 2.75 8.48 18.02
C HIS A 8 3.76 8.24 19.15
N SER A 9 4.22 7.01 19.36
CA SER A 9 5.27 6.71 20.35
C SER A 9 6.59 7.42 20.02
N ILE A 10 6.98 7.46 18.74
CA ILE A 10 8.17 8.19 18.27
C ILE A 10 7.98 9.69 18.50
N VAL A 11 6.86 10.26 18.04
CA VAL A 11 6.58 11.69 18.20
C VAL A 11 6.59 12.07 19.67
N LEU A 12 5.94 11.29 20.54
CA LEU A 12 5.92 11.54 21.98
C LEU A 12 7.32 11.50 22.59
N SER A 13 8.12 10.49 22.24
CA SER A 13 9.51 10.37 22.73
C SER A 13 10.38 11.56 22.31
N VAL A 14 10.29 11.96 21.04
CA VAL A 14 11.01 13.14 20.52
C VAL A 14 10.50 14.42 21.17
N THR A 15 9.17 14.55 21.36
CA THR A 15 8.56 15.70 22.04
C THR A 15 9.11 15.83 23.46
N THR A 16 9.09 14.76 24.23
CA THR A 16 9.60 14.73 25.60
C THR A 16 11.08 15.09 25.63
N LEU A 17 11.90 14.50 24.76
CA LEU A 17 13.33 14.80 24.68
C LEU A 17 13.58 16.29 24.39
N VAL A 18 12.87 16.86 23.41
CA VAL A 18 13.04 18.28 23.04
C VAL A 18 12.58 19.19 24.17
N VAL A 19 11.44 18.90 24.80
CA VAL A 19 10.95 19.70 25.94
C VAL A 19 11.93 19.68 27.10
N PHE A 20 12.48 18.52 27.47
CA PHE A 20 13.51 18.43 28.52
C PHE A 20 14.80 19.17 28.13
N SER A 21 15.24 19.04 26.87
CA SER A 21 16.43 19.73 26.38
C SER A 21 16.25 21.26 26.41
N LEU A 22 15.07 21.75 26.02
CA LEU A 22 14.74 23.18 26.10
C LEU A 22 14.70 23.64 27.56
N TRP A 23 14.13 22.84 28.47
CA TRP A 23 14.10 23.17 29.89
C TRP A 23 15.50 23.38 30.47
N GLU A 24 16.43 22.46 30.20
CA GLU A 24 17.83 22.55 30.64
C GLU A 24 18.54 23.78 30.05
N LEU A 25 18.36 24.05 28.75
CA LEU A 25 18.92 25.23 28.09
C LEU A 25 18.40 26.55 28.70
N PHE A 26 17.11 26.59 29.06
CA PHE A 26 16.48 27.79 29.60
C PHE A 26 16.59 27.94 31.12
N GLU A 27 17.07 26.92 31.84
CA GLU A 27 17.20 26.97 33.30
C GLU A 27 18.08 28.15 33.74
N SER A 28 19.19 28.37 33.04
CA SER A 28 20.13 29.48 33.26
C SER A 28 19.51 30.87 33.04
N TYR A 29 18.58 31.00 32.09
CA TYR A 29 17.87 32.25 31.80
C TYR A 29 16.66 32.49 32.71
N SER A 30 16.13 31.41 33.32
CA SER A 30 14.88 31.44 34.07
C SER A 30 14.97 32.24 35.38
N LEU A 31 16.17 32.34 35.98
CA LEU A 31 16.41 33.07 37.22
C LEU A 31 16.27 34.60 37.05
N ASN A 32 16.50 35.11 35.84
CA ASN A 32 16.50 36.55 35.57
C ASN A 32 15.15 37.07 35.05
N TYR A 33 14.30 36.21 34.49
CA TYR A 33 13.04 36.61 33.84
C TYR A 33 11.87 35.64 34.11
N PRO A 34 11.18 35.75 35.26
CA PRO A 34 10.11 34.82 35.65
C PRO A 34 8.87 34.86 34.73
N ILE A 35 8.61 35.98 34.05
CA ILE A 35 7.49 36.10 33.10
C ILE A 35 7.76 35.29 31.83
N LEU A 36 9.01 35.27 31.35
CA LEU A 36 9.43 34.47 30.20
C LEU A 36 9.23 32.97 30.45
N LYS A 37 9.42 32.51 31.69
CA LYS A 37 9.15 31.12 32.09
C LYS A 37 7.69 30.70 31.86
N ILE A 38 6.74 31.57 32.22
CA ILE A 38 5.30 31.31 32.04
C ILE A 38 4.97 31.27 30.54
N ALA A 39 5.53 32.19 29.75
CA ALA A 39 5.35 32.21 28.31
C ALA A 39 5.90 30.94 27.64
N PHE A 40 7.09 30.48 28.01
CA PHE A 40 7.67 29.24 27.49
C PHE A 40 6.87 28.00 27.90
N ALA A 41 6.46 27.91 29.17
CA ALA A 41 5.62 26.81 29.64
C ALA A 41 4.27 26.77 28.88
N ALA A 42 3.68 27.93 28.59
CA ALA A 42 2.43 28.02 27.82
C ALA A 42 2.63 27.55 26.37
N ILE A 43 3.72 27.96 25.70
CA ILE A 43 4.06 27.54 24.32
C ILE A 43 4.29 26.03 24.24
N ILE A 44 4.95 25.46 25.25
CA ILE A 44 5.22 24.01 25.33
C ILE A 44 3.94 23.20 25.59
N SER A 45 2.95 23.76 26.29
CA SER A 45 1.87 22.97 26.91
C SER A 45 0.90 22.27 25.93
N ILE A 46 0.62 22.81 24.74
CA ILE A 46 -0.39 22.21 23.83
C ILE A 46 -0.03 22.31 22.34
N GLY A 47 0.57 23.42 21.90
CA GLY A 47 0.88 23.63 20.48
C GLY A 47 2.08 22.81 19.99
N PHE A 48 3.05 22.58 20.87
CA PHE A 48 4.35 22.03 20.50
C PHE A 48 4.27 20.60 19.96
N TYR A 49 3.53 19.71 20.64
CA TYR A 49 3.34 18.33 20.18
C TYR A 49 2.68 18.26 18.80
N ARG A 50 1.65 19.08 18.55
CA ARG A 50 0.94 19.09 17.27
C ARG A 50 1.84 19.56 16.13
N ILE A 51 2.65 20.59 16.36
CA ILE A 51 3.62 21.08 15.36
C ILE A 51 4.66 20.00 15.07
N LEU A 52 5.25 19.41 16.11
CA LEU A 52 6.26 18.37 15.95
C LEU A 52 5.68 17.11 15.27
N MET A 53 4.45 16.74 15.59
CA MET A 53 3.73 15.67 14.90
C MET A 53 3.62 15.94 13.40
N LEU A 54 3.23 17.15 12.99
CA LEU A 54 3.11 17.50 11.57
C LEU A 54 4.47 17.46 10.86
N ILE A 55 5.53 17.97 11.49
CA ILE A 55 6.89 17.94 10.95
C ILE A 55 7.36 16.49 10.77
N ILE A 56 7.28 15.66 11.82
CA ILE A 56 7.71 14.26 11.75
C ILE A 56 6.82 13.48 10.76
N LYS A 57 5.50 13.71 10.72
CA LYS A 57 4.60 13.10 9.72
C LYS A 57 5.08 13.39 8.31
N SER A 58 5.37 14.67 8.01
CA SER A 58 5.86 15.08 6.70
C SER A 58 7.19 14.41 6.34
N ILE A 59 8.16 14.38 7.28
CA ILE A 59 9.45 13.72 7.06
C ILE A 59 9.27 12.22 6.79
N VAL A 60 8.47 11.54 7.59
CA VAL A 60 8.24 10.09 7.46
C VAL A 60 7.56 9.76 6.13
N LEU A 61 6.54 10.52 5.74
CA LEU A 61 5.79 10.23 4.51
C LEU A 61 6.58 10.54 3.23
N ASN A 62 7.53 11.49 3.27
CA ASN A 62 8.37 11.83 2.12
C ASN A 62 9.63 10.96 2.01
N ILE A 63 10.16 10.41 3.11
CA ILE A 63 11.36 9.57 3.10
C ILE A 63 10.97 8.09 3.11
N ARG A 64 11.04 7.46 1.93
CA ARG A 64 10.68 6.04 1.70
C ARG A 64 11.25 5.08 2.74
N PHE A 65 12.53 5.22 3.08
CA PHE A 65 13.19 4.36 4.06
C PHE A 65 12.52 4.45 5.45
N LEU A 66 12.22 5.67 5.92
CA LEU A 66 11.56 5.90 7.21
C LEU A 66 10.13 5.36 7.20
N LYS A 67 9.41 5.63 6.11
CA LYS A 67 8.06 5.08 5.90
C LYS A 67 8.05 3.57 5.99
N LYS A 68 8.92 2.90 5.23
CA LYS A 68 9.06 1.43 5.24
C LYS A 68 9.42 0.89 6.63
N CYS A 69 10.30 1.57 7.37
CA CYS A 69 10.67 1.18 8.73
C CYS A 69 9.49 1.28 9.71
N ILE A 70 8.73 2.38 9.68
CA ILE A 70 7.62 2.62 10.60
C ILE A 70 6.44 1.67 10.32
N PHE A 71 6.10 1.51 9.03
CA PHE A 71 5.03 0.61 8.60
C PHE A 71 5.42 -0.86 8.75
N GLY A 72 6.68 -1.21 8.52
CA GLY A 72 7.20 -2.57 8.67
C GLY A 72 6.44 -3.57 7.80
N THR A 73 5.88 -4.62 8.40
CA THR A 73 5.08 -5.63 7.69
C THR A 73 3.82 -5.08 7.03
N GLN A 74 3.36 -3.89 7.44
CA GLN A 74 2.20 -3.22 6.87
C GLN A 74 2.53 -2.33 5.67
N TYR A 75 3.80 -2.24 5.29
CA TYR A 75 4.23 -1.41 4.18
C TYR A 75 3.87 -2.09 2.85
N ILE A 76 2.89 -1.56 2.14
CA ILE A 76 2.42 -2.11 0.85
C ILE A 76 2.59 -1.13 -0.32
N GLU A 77 2.90 0.14 -0.01
CA GLU A 77 3.09 1.20 -1.01
C GLU A 77 4.13 0.86 -2.07
N GLY A 78 3.82 1.15 -3.32
CA GLY A 78 4.73 0.90 -4.44
C GLY A 78 4.00 0.69 -5.76
N VAL A 79 4.76 0.23 -6.76
CA VAL A 79 4.21 -0.23 -8.04
C VAL A 79 4.10 -1.75 -8.01
N TRP A 80 2.91 -2.21 -8.34
CA TRP A 80 2.54 -3.61 -8.46
C TRP A 80 2.20 -3.91 -9.91
N VAL A 81 2.60 -5.07 -10.38
CA VAL A 81 2.24 -5.57 -11.70
C VAL A 81 1.59 -6.92 -11.56
N GLY A 82 0.60 -7.18 -12.39
CA GLY A 82 -0.16 -8.40 -12.31
C GLY A 82 -0.85 -8.78 -13.59
N PHE A 83 -1.55 -9.90 -13.51
CA PHE A 83 -2.36 -10.40 -14.59
C PHE A 83 -3.62 -11.06 -14.04
N PHE A 84 -4.67 -11.09 -14.87
CA PHE A 84 -5.89 -11.84 -14.61
C PHE A 84 -6.43 -12.41 -15.91
N MET A 85 -7.25 -13.45 -15.80
CA MET A 85 -7.97 -14.00 -16.94
C MET A 85 -9.31 -13.29 -17.09
N GLY A 86 -9.47 -12.58 -18.19
CA GLY A 86 -10.74 -11.95 -18.56
C GLY A 86 -11.72 -12.95 -19.17
N LYS A 87 -12.88 -12.44 -19.56
CA LYS A 87 -13.88 -13.23 -20.30
C LYS A 87 -13.31 -13.80 -21.60
N SER A 88 -13.65 -15.04 -21.90
CA SER A 88 -13.18 -15.82 -23.06
C SER A 88 -11.70 -16.20 -23.02
N ASP A 89 -11.17 -16.49 -21.82
CA ASP A 89 -9.79 -16.96 -21.60
C ASP A 89 -8.70 -16.05 -22.18
N ASN A 90 -9.00 -14.76 -22.29
CA ASN A 90 -8.03 -13.76 -22.72
C ASN A 90 -7.31 -13.17 -21.52
N VAL A 91 -5.98 -13.33 -21.50
CA VAL A 91 -5.15 -12.72 -20.47
C VAL A 91 -5.22 -11.19 -20.55
N ARG A 92 -5.30 -10.56 -19.39
CA ARG A 92 -5.15 -9.12 -19.21
C ARG A 92 -3.99 -8.87 -18.27
N PHE A 93 -3.21 -7.86 -18.59
CA PHE A 93 -2.09 -7.41 -17.77
C PHE A 93 -2.48 -6.10 -17.10
N TYR A 94 -1.87 -5.80 -15.96
CA TYR A 94 -2.10 -4.52 -15.33
C TYR A 94 -0.95 -4.06 -14.47
N ILE A 95 -0.98 -2.75 -14.22
CA ILE A 95 -0.03 -2.03 -13.39
C ILE A 95 -0.85 -1.22 -12.40
N GLU A 96 -0.52 -1.33 -11.12
CA GLU A 96 -1.15 -0.60 -10.04
C GLU A 96 -0.13 0.21 -9.24
N THR A 97 -0.55 1.40 -8.81
CA THR A 97 0.17 2.21 -7.82
C THR A 97 -0.57 2.20 -6.51
N PHE A 98 0.12 1.77 -5.45
CA PHE A 98 -0.39 1.75 -4.09
C PHE A 98 0.22 2.92 -3.36
N GLU A 99 -0.59 3.93 -3.02
CA GLU A 99 -0.20 5.09 -2.21
C GLU A 99 -0.69 4.84 -0.78
N GLN A 100 0.20 4.94 0.20
CA GLN A 100 -0.14 4.63 1.59
C GLN A 100 0.15 5.82 2.50
N ASP A 101 -0.77 6.14 3.39
CA ASP A 101 -0.47 6.98 4.55
C ASP A 101 -0.84 6.25 5.85
N PHE A 102 -0.85 6.97 6.98
CA PHE A 102 -1.10 6.33 8.27
C PHE A 102 -2.55 5.86 8.47
N GLU A 103 -3.48 6.35 7.65
CA GLU A 103 -4.93 6.20 7.81
C GLU A 103 -5.56 5.45 6.64
N SER A 104 -4.95 5.52 5.45
CA SER A 104 -5.53 5.08 4.19
C SER A 104 -4.51 4.44 3.26
N ILE A 105 -5.02 3.64 2.34
CA ILE A 105 -4.32 3.12 1.17
C ILE A 105 -5.18 3.48 -0.03
N THR A 106 -4.58 4.06 -1.05
CA THR A 106 -5.22 4.34 -2.35
C THR A 106 -4.54 3.49 -3.41
N ILE A 107 -5.32 2.69 -4.13
CA ILE A 107 -4.87 1.86 -5.25
C ILE A 107 -5.43 2.45 -6.53
N ARG A 108 -4.55 2.66 -7.52
CA ARG A 108 -4.92 3.11 -8.86
C ARG A 108 -4.34 2.14 -9.86
N GLY A 109 -5.18 1.54 -10.68
CA GLY A 109 -4.76 0.53 -11.65
C GLY A 109 -5.01 0.96 -13.09
N LYS A 110 -4.17 0.42 -13.98
CA LYS A 110 -4.31 0.51 -15.43
C LYS A 110 -4.23 -0.90 -16.00
N GLY A 111 -5.26 -1.29 -16.74
CA GLY A 111 -5.36 -2.57 -17.44
C GLY A 111 -4.91 -2.44 -18.88
N PHE A 112 -4.27 -3.49 -19.38
CA PHE A 112 -3.76 -3.63 -20.74
C PHE A 112 -4.15 -4.98 -21.31
N ARG A 113 -4.38 -4.99 -22.62
CA ARG A 113 -4.62 -6.20 -23.41
C ARG A 113 -3.29 -6.88 -23.74
N GLU A 114 -3.36 -8.08 -24.29
CA GLU A 114 -2.17 -8.84 -24.69
C GLU A 114 -1.30 -8.11 -25.72
N ASN A 115 -1.94 -7.43 -26.67
CA ASN A 115 -1.31 -6.57 -27.66
C ASN A 115 -0.90 -5.19 -27.12
N GLU A 116 -0.84 -5.02 -25.79
CA GLU A 116 -0.44 -3.80 -25.08
C GLU A 116 -1.41 -2.61 -25.24
N GLY A 117 -2.53 -2.81 -25.94
CA GLY A 117 -3.59 -1.83 -26.02
C GLY A 117 -4.19 -1.55 -24.64
N TYR A 118 -4.35 -0.28 -24.31
CA TYR A 118 -5.02 0.13 -23.07
C TYR A 118 -6.45 -0.42 -23.02
N PHE A 119 -6.81 -1.03 -21.88
CA PHE A 119 -8.13 -1.63 -21.66
C PHE A 119 -9.03 -0.75 -20.81
N GLY A 120 -8.48 -0.15 -19.75
CA GLY A 120 -9.23 0.63 -18.78
C GLY A 120 -8.40 0.95 -17.54
N SER A 121 -9.04 1.61 -16.58
CA SER A 121 -8.43 1.94 -15.29
C SER A 121 -9.39 1.74 -14.14
N TRP A 122 -8.87 1.69 -12.92
CA TRP A 122 -9.71 1.68 -11.73
C TRP A 122 -9.06 2.44 -10.58
N ILE A 123 -9.90 2.83 -9.64
CA ILE A 123 -9.49 3.43 -8.37
C ILE A 123 -10.20 2.72 -7.22
N SER A 124 -9.47 2.43 -6.15
CA SER A 124 -10.05 1.88 -4.92
C SER A 124 -10.86 2.92 -4.16
N GLU A 125 -11.94 2.51 -3.51
CA GLU A 125 -12.72 3.40 -2.63
C GLU A 125 -12.58 3.05 -1.15
N SER A 126 -12.67 1.77 -0.81
CA SER A 126 -12.55 1.29 0.57
C SER A 126 -11.50 0.20 0.62
N VAL A 127 -10.32 0.48 1.17
CA VAL A 127 -9.22 -0.49 1.29
C VAL A 127 -9.08 -0.93 2.75
N ASN A 128 -9.12 -2.24 2.98
CA ASN A 128 -8.84 -2.86 4.26
C ASN A 128 -7.65 -3.80 4.14
N PHE A 129 -6.56 -3.46 4.83
CA PHE A 129 -5.37 -4.30 4.90
C PHE A 129 -5.21 -4.93 6.29
N ASP A 130 -5.58 -6.21 6.41
CA ASP A 130 -5.43 -6.97 7.64
C ASP A 130 -4.08 -7.70 7.65
N ASN A 131 -3.07 -7.03 8.21
CA ASN A 131 -1.73 -7.58 8.33
C ASN A 131 -1.67 -8.89 9.16
N LYS A 132 -2.59 -9.10 10.11
CA LYS A 132 -2.60 -10.31 10.95
C LYS A 132 -3.16 -11.50 10.19
N LYS A 133 -4.27 -11.30 9.46
CA LYS A 133 -4.86 -12.32 8.59
C LYS A 133 -4.05 -12.53 7.30
N GLY A 134 -3.23 -11.54 6.93
CA GLY A 134 -2.48 -11.58 5.69
C GLY A 134 -3.38 -11.35 4.48
N THR A 135 -4.38 -10.49 4.60
CA THR A 135 -5.34 -10.21 3.53
C THR A 135 -5.44 -8.73 3.20
N LEU A 136 -5.64 -8.44 1.92
CA LEU A 136 -5.93 -7.11 1.38
C LEU A 136 -7.25 -7.19 0.63
N ASN A 137 -8.25 -6.45 1.11
CA ASN A 137 -9.58 -6.43 0.53
C ASN A 137 -9.92 -5.00 0.16
N TYR A 138 -10.46 -4.75 -1.03
CA TYR A 138 -10.92 -3.43 -1.40
C TYR A 138 -12.10 -3.43 -2.35
N THR A 139 -12.89 -2.36 -2.31
CA THR A 139 -13.83 -2.03 -3.37
C THR A 139 -13.18 -1.08 -4.36
N TYR A 140 -13.59 -1.14 -5.62
CA TYR A 140 -13.07 -0.28 -6.68
C TYR A 140 -14.17 0.20 -7.63
N LYS A 141 -13.85 1.26 -8.36
CA LYS A 141 -14.59 1.74 -9.54
C LYS A 141 -13.75 1.53 -10.78
N ALA A 142 -14.17 0.62 -11.64
CA ALA A 142 -13.51 0.34 -12.91
C ALA A 142 -14.17 1.13 -14.05
N ASP A 143 -13.33 1.78 -14.84
CA ASP A 143 -13.67 2.50 -16.05
C ASP A 143 -12.96 1.82 -17.23
N ALA A 144 -13.64 0.81 -17.78
CA ALA A 144 -13.16 0.07 -18.95
C ALA A 144 -13.68 0.74 -20.22
N LEU A 145 -12.82 0.91 -21.22
CA LEU A 145 -13.17 1.60 -22.48
C LEU A 145 -14.30 0.90 -23.26
N SER A 146 -14.54 -0.38 -23.01
CA SER A 146 -15.63 -1.14 -23.61
C SER A 146 -16.99 -0.87 -22.99
N ASN A 147 -17.03 -0.27 -21.81
CA ASN A 147 -18.24 -0.10 -21.03
C ASN A 147 -18.80 1.31 -21.22
N THR A 148 -20.13 1.44 -21.20
CA THR A 148 -20.80 2.75 -21.25
C THR A 148 -20.99 3.38 -19.86
N PHE A 149 -20.61 2.66 -18.81
CA PHE A 149 -20.79 3.07 -17.42
C PHE A 149 -19.60 2.60 -16.55
N ILE A 150 -19.41 3.27 -15.41
CA ILE A 150 -18.42 2.89 -14.39
C ILE A 150 -18.91 1.63 -13.68
N ASN A 151 -18.10 0.57 -13.68
CA ASN A 151 -18.40 -0.71 -13.08
C ASN A 151 -17.78 -0.81 -11.67
N PRO A 152 -18.57 -0.75 -10.58
CA PRO A 152 -18.04 -0.99 -9.25
C PRO A 152 -17.72 -2.48 -9.07
N GLY A 153 -16.74 -2.80 -8.24
CA GLY A 153 -16.38 -4.18 -7.94
C GLY A 153 -15.69 -4.32 -6.59
N LEU A 154 -15.31 -5.56 -6.28
CA LEU A 154 -14.54 -5.92 -5.10
C LEU A 154 -13.35 -6.77 -5.47
N ALA A 155 -12.26 -6.63 -4.73
CA ALA A 155 -11.09 -7.46 -4.84
C ALA A 155 -10.66 -7.96 -3.46
N GLU A 156 -10.21 -9.21 -3.41
CA GLU A 156 -9.73 -9.87 -2.20
C GLU A 156 -8.47 -10.64 -2.53
N PHE A 157 -7.42 -10.36 -1.77
CA PHE A 157 -6.10 -10.93 -1.95
C PHE A 157 -5.56 -11.47 -0.63
N VAL A 158 -4.89 -12.60 -0.71
CA VAL A 158 -3.97 -13.08 0.31
C VAL A 158 -2.57 -12.60 -0.06
N ILE A 159 -1.79 -12.24 0.95
CA ILE A 159 -0.49 -11.62 0.76
C ILE A 159 0.65 -12.61 1.05
N GLU A 160 1.71 -12.56 0.25
CA GLU A 160 2.92 -13.31 0.47
C GLU A 160 4.04 -12.43 1.03
N ARG A 161 4.88 -13.00 1.90
CA ARG A 161 6.05 -12.35 2.47
C ARG A 161 7.25 -13.28 2.39
N ARG A 162 8.43 -12.73 2.09
CA ARG A 162 9.69 -13.50 2.14
C ARG A 162 10.02 -14.01 3.53
N LYS A 163 9.58 -13.29 4.57
CA LYS A 163 9.72 -13.62 6.00
C LYS A 163 8.51 -13.04 6.75
N ASN A 164 8.14 -13.61 7.89
CA ASN A 164 7.00 -13.14 8.70
C ASN A 164 7.04 -11.64 9.04
N ASN A 165 8.25 -11.08 9.23
CA ASN A 165 8.45 -9.68 9.60
C ASN A 165 8.79 -8.76 8.41
N ALA A 166 8.72 -9.27 7.17
CA ALA A 166 8.97 -8.48 5.97
C ALA A 166 7.67 -7.83 5.44
N PRO A 167 7.77 -6.72 4.69
CA PRO A 167 6.69 -6.22 3.86
C PRO A 167 6.20 -7.29 2.86
N PRO A 168 4.94 -7.22 2.40
CA PRO A 168 4.44 -8.08 1.34
C PRO A 168 5.20 -7.83 0.03
N TYR A 169 5.35 -8.88 -0.76
CA TYR A 169 5.97 -8.78 -2.08
C TYR A 169 5.10 -9.36 -3.21
N ARG A 170 4.10 -10.18 -2.87
CA ARG A 170 3.13 -10.76 -3.80
C ARG A 170 1.73 -10.74 -3.23
N LEU A 171 0.74 -10.70 -4.13
CA LEU A 171 -0.68 -10.80 -3.84
C LEU A 171 -1.28 -11.87 -4.75
N PHE A 172 -2.15 -12.70 -4.21
CA PHE A 172 -2.89 -13.71 -4.96
C PHE A 172 -4.32 -13.75 -4.48
N GLY A 173 -5.26 -13.78 -5.42
CA GLY A 173 -6.66 -13.56 -5.07
C GLY A 173 -7.57 -13.49 -6.27
N PHE A 174 -8.61 -12.67 -6.14
CA PHE A 174 -9.55 -12.44 -7.22
C PHE A 174 -10.13 -11.03 -7.16
N SER A 175 -10.62 -10.58 -8.31
CA SER A 175 -11.55 -9.47 -8.43
C SER A 175 -12.89 -9.96 -8.96
N ALA A 176 -13.96 -9.26 -8.62
CA ALA A 176 -15.30 -9.52 -9.12
C ALA A 176 -16.02 -8.19 -9.30
N ASP A 177 -16.51 -7.95 -10.51
CA ASP A 177 -17.31 -6.77 -10.83
C ASP A 177 -18.76 -6.97 -10.35
N LEU A 178 -19.45 -5.91 -9.95
CA LEU A 178 -20.81 -6.01 -9.40
C LEU A 178 -21.81 -6.54 -10.43
N TYR A 179 -21.65 -6.14 -11.69
CA TYR A 179 -22.52 -6.56 -12.80
C TYR A 179 -22.02 -7.84 -13.49
N ASP A 180 -21.00 -8.50 -12.94
CA ASP A 180 -20.45 -9.73 -13.49
C ASP A 180 -20.10 -10.72 -12.37
N PRO A 181 -20.88 -11.80 -12.19
CA PRO A 181 -20.73 -12.69 -11.04
C PRO A 181 -19.44 -13.54 -11.08
N GLN A 182 -18.68 -13.52 -12.19
CA GLN A 182 -17.48 -14.32 -12.34
C GLN A 182 -16.29 -13.71 -11.59
N LYS A 183 -15.68 -14.51 -10.71
CA LYS A 183 -14.41 -14.15 -10.07
C LYS A 183 -13.27 -14.30 -11.06
N MET A 184 -12.55 -13.22 -11.30
CA MET A 184 -11.33 -13.21 -12.09
C MET A 184 -10.15 -13.47 -11.17
N LYS A 185 -9.55 -14.66 -11.26
CA LYS A 185 -8.32 -14.99 -10.53
C LYS A 185 -7.23 -14.00 -10.93
N SER A 186 -6.48 -13.55 -9.93
CA SER A 186 -5.42 -12.57 -10.13
C SER A 186 -4.16 -12.94 -9.33
N PHE A 187 -3.02 -12.60 -9.93
CA PHE A 187 -1.71 -12.70 -9.33
C PHE A 187 -0.92 -11.40 -9.57
N GLU A 188 -0.26 -10.90 -8.52
CA GLU A 188 0.50 -9.66 -8.55
C GLU A 188 1.84 -9.77 -7.83
N GLU A 189 2.83 -9.04 -8.33
CA GLU A 189 4.13 -8.88 -7.69
C GLU A 189 4.54 -7.41 -7.62
N LYS A 190 5.14 -7.03 -6.49
CA LYS A 190 5.67 -5.69 -6.27
C LYS A 190 7.01 -5.51 -6.98
N ILE A 191 7.10 -4.53 -7.86
CA ILE A 191 8.32 -4.25 -8.64
C ILE A 191 9.09 -3.02 -8.16
N ASN A 192 8.44 -2.12 -7.41
CA ASN A 192 9.05 -0.90 -6.88
C ASN A 192 8.37 -0.49 -5.57
N ASP A 193 9.13 0.10 -4.64
CA ASP A 193 8.62 0.70 -3.39
C ASP A 193 8.15 2.15 -3.59
N GLN A 194 8.53 2.82 -4.68
CA GLN A 194 8.01 4.14 -5.01
C GLN A 194 6.72 3.99 -5.81
N PRO A 195 5.61 4.66 -5.43
CA PRO A 195 4.33 4.60 -6.15
C PRO A 195 4.36 5.49 -7.41
N ASP A 196 5.41 5.33 -8.22
CA ASP A 196 5.58 5.99 -9.50
C ASP A 196 5.94 4.93 -10.53
N ILE A 197 5.08 4.76 -11.52
CA ILE A 197 5.22 3.74 -12.56
C ILE A 197 6.52 3.95 -13.34
N GLY A 198 6.95 5.19 -13.54
CA GLY A 198 8.09 5.51 -14.41
C GLY A 198 7.82 5.01 -15.84
N ASN A 199 8.53 3.95 -16.25
CA ASN A 199 8.42 3.35 -17.58
C ASN A 199 7.32 2.26 -17.62
N ILE A 200 6.20 2.58 -18.27
CA ILE A 200 5.06 1.66 -18.45
C ILE A 200 5.45 0.40 -19.23
N GLU A 201 6.29 0.52 -20.27
CA GLU A 201 6.68 -0.62 -21.11
C GLU A 201 7.50 -1.64 -20.31
N GLU A 202 8.41 -1.16 -19.44
CA GLU A 202 9.19 -2.04 -18.57
C GLU A 202 8.30 -2.75 -17.55
N ALA A 203 7.36 -2.03 -16.94
CA ALA A 203 6.41 -2.60 -16.00
C ALA A 203 5.49 -3.64 -16.68
N LEU A 204 5.03 -3.37 -17.90
CA LEU A 204 4.21 -4.30 -18.68
C LEU A 204 5.00 -5.54 -19.11
N LYS A 205 6.28 -5.37 -19.48
CA LYS A 205 7.18 -6.49 -19.75
C LYS A 205 7.33 -7.39 -18.52
N LYS A 206 7.45 -6.82 -17.32
CA LYS A 206 7.46 -7.58 -16.06
C LYS A 206 6.14 -8.28 -15.80
N ALA A 207 4.99 -7.64 -16.05
CA ALA A 207 3.68 -8.27 -15.92
C ALA A 207 3.53 -9.50 -16.83
N LYS A 208 3.98 -9.38 -18.10
CA LYS A 208 3.99 -10.49 -19.06
C LYS A 208 4.91 -11.62 -18.62
N GLN A 209 6.11 -11.30 -18.16
CA GLN A 209 7.03 -12.29 -17.61
C GLN A 209 6.39 -13.03 -16.42
N LEU A 210 5.76 -12.30 -15.50
CA LEU A 210 5.09 -12.85 -14.33
C LEU A 210 3.99 -13.86 -14.71
N TYR A 211 3.21 -13.55 -15.76
CA TYR A 211 2.22 -14.48 -16.30
C TYR A 211 2.84 -15.77 -16.83
N TYR A 212 3.90 -15.70 -17.64
CA TYR A 212 4.53 -16.90 -18.17
C TYR A 212 5.10 -17.80 -17.06
N GLU A 213 5.66 -17.20 -16.01
CA GLU A 213 6.19 -17.92 -14.85
C GLU A 213 5.10 -18.54 -13.97
N ASN A 214 3.90 -17.95 -13.92
CA ASN A 214 2.84 -18.32 -12.97
C ASN A 214 1.52 -18.71 -13.64
N ARG A 215 1.50 -19.03 -14.93
CA ARG A 215 0.28 -19.39 -15.67
C ARG A 215 -0.50 -20.57 -15.08
N CYS A 216 0.19 -21.49 -14.38
CA CYS A 216 -0.43 -22.62 -13.68
C CYS A 216 -1.35 -22.18 -12.52
N PHE A 217 -1.21 -20.95 -12.02
CA PHE A 217 -2.14 -20.40 -11.04
C PHE A 217 -3.56 -20.22 -11.60
N LEU A 218 -3.66 -20.06 -12.93
CA LEU A 218 -4.90 -19.79 -13.62
C LEU A 218 -5.63 -21.06 -14.07
N SER A 219 -4.93 -22.17 -14.27
CA SER A 219 -5.59 -23.45 -14.60
C SER A 219 -6.53 -23.85 -13.46
N LEU A 220 -7.77 -24.13 -13.81
CA LEU A 220 -8.78 -24.72 -12.92
C LEU A 220 -8.67 -26.24 -12.90
N ASP A 221 -7.79 -26.81 -13.72
CA ASP A 221 -7.63 -28.24 -13.86
C ASP A 221 -6.89 -28.80 -12.64
N ASP A 222 -7.67 -29.35 -11.71
CA ASP A 222 -7.25 -30.47 -10.85
C ASP A 222 -7.01 -31.72 -11.72
N ASP A 223 -6.25 -31.62 -12.81
CA ASP A 223 -5.70 -32.78 -13.50
C ASP A 223 -4.56 -33.30 -12.61
N ILE A 224 -4.95 -33.98 -11.53
CA ILE A 224 -4.10 -34.97 -10.88
C ILE A 224 -3.74 -35.94 -12.00
N PRO A 225 -2.45 -36.10 -12.34
CA PRO A 225 -2.06 -37.08 -13.33
C PRO A 225 -2.55 -38.46 -12.86
N GLU A 226 -3.43 -39.11 -13.64
CA GLU A 226 -3.87 -40.50 -13.45
C GLU A 226 -2.69 -41.51 -13.40
N GLU A 227 -1.47 -41.07 -13.68
CA GLU A 227 -0.25 -41.87 -13.60
C GLU A 227 0.29 -42.10 -12.16
N MET A 228 -0.37 -41.57 -11.11
CA MET A 228 -0.03 -41.91 -9.72
C MET A 228 -0.94 -42.93 -9.05
N GLU A 229 -1.87 -43.55 -9.78
CA GLU A 229 -2.79 -44.59 -9.27
C GLU A 229 -2.56 -46.01 -9.84
N LYS A 230 -1.33 -46.32 -10.29
CA LYS A 230 -0.93 -47.70 -10.61
C LYS A 230 0.37 -48.12 -9.94
#